data_AF-A0A8B8AVG9-F1
#
_entry.id   AF-A0A8B8AVG9-F1
#
_cell.length_a   1.000
_cell.length_b   1.000
_cell.length_c   1.000
_cell.angle_alpha   90.00
_cell.angle_beta   90.00
_cell.angle_gamma   90.00
#
_symmetry.space_group_name_H-M   'P 1'
#
loop_
_entity.id
_entity.type
_entity.pdbx_description
1 polymer ?
#
loop_
_entity_poly.entity_id
_entity_poly.type
_entity_poly.pdbx_seq_one_letter_code
_entity_poly.pdbx_strand_id
1 'polypeptide(L)'
;MMFCLILAYLSGCFIQSLQAASTTPPQNPTTHAHHTHHPPRTTHEPTELESLSFYYDYVTHMMAVKSSLHICYLYKTSDQEQIDVHTSHGLHAIEKTLIDLIDGGASLQPLSKDAVNTMSRNIVHFCSHIQVFMQLN
;
A
#
# COMPACT_ATOMS: atom_id res chain seq x y z
N MET A 1 -8.21 -40.28 12.51
CA MET A 1 -8.40 -41.22 11.39
C MET A 1 -9.64 -40.81 10.62
N MET A 2 -9.50 -40.20 9.44
CA MET A 2 -10.32 -40.48 8.24
C MET A 2 -9.74 -39.66 7.09
N PHE A 3 -9.42 -40.36 6.01
CA PHE A 3 -8.85 -39.88 4.76
C PHE A 3 -9.87 -39.09 3.92
N CYS A 4 -9.40 -38.09 3.17
CA CYS A 4 -9.83 -37.91 1.78
C CYS A 4 -8.77 -37.14 0.99
N LEU A 5 -7.95 -37.92 0.29
CA LEU A 5 -7.21 -37.52 -0.90
C LEU A 5 -8.19 -37.08 -1.98
N ILE A 6 -8.04 -35.88 -2.54
CA ILE A 6 -8.25 -35.67 -3.98
C ILE A 6 -7.13 -34.79 -4.51
N LEU A 7 -6.17 -35.46 -5.13
CA LEU A 7 -5.29 -34.93 -6.16
C LEU A 7 -6.15 -34.52 -7.36
N ALA A 8 -5.97 -33.31 -7.87
CA ALA A 8 -6.34 -32.99 -9.25
C ALA A 8 -5.40 -31.91 -9.80
N TYR A 9 -4.27 -32.39 -10.33
CA TYR A 9 -3.52 -31.72 -11.39
C TYR A 9 -4.39 -31.72 -12.65
N LEU A 10 -4.76 -30.54 -13.17
CA LEU A 10 -5.20 -30.33 -14.56
C LEU A 10 -4.77 -28.90 -14.92
N SER A 11 -3.65 -28.67 -15.61
CA SER A 11 -3.50 -28.81 -17.07
C SER A 11 -4.66 -28.18 -17.83
N GLY A 12 -4.41 -27.02 -18.42
CA GLY A 12 -5.37 -26.34 -19.29
C GLY A 12 -4.85 -25.00 -19.81
N CYS A 13 -3.86 -25.05 -20.69
CA CYS A 13 -3.54 -23.91 -21.56
C CYS A 13 -4.79 -23.59 -22.41
N PHE A 14 -5.35 -22.40 -22.26
CA PHE A 14 -6.28 -21.85 -23.24
C PHE A 14 -5.69 -20.55 -23.80
N ILE A 15 -4.95 -20.71 -24.89
CA ILE A 15 -4.61 -19.63 -25.82
C ILE A 15 -5.88 -19.33 -26.60
N GLN A 16 -6.49 -18.17 -26.37
CA GLN A 16 -7.54 -17.66 -27.25
C GLN A 16 -6.90 -16.76 -28.31
N SER A 17 -7.22 -17.12 -29.55
CA SER A 17 -6.65 -16.68 -30.82
C SER A 17 -6.99 -15.23 -31.17
N LEU A 18 -5.97 -14.49 -31.62
CA LEU A 18 -6.11 -13.24 -32.39
C LEU A 18 -6.89 -13.49 -33.68
N GLN A 19 -7.95 -12.73 -33.92
CA GLN A 19 -8.54 -12.57 -35.26
C GLN A 19 -8.13 -11.20 -35.80
N ALA A 20 -7.16 -11.20 -36.70
CA ALA A 20 -6.81 -10.05 -37.53
C ALA A 20 -7.87 -9.91 -38.64
N ALA A 21 -8.74 -8.90 -38.52
CA ALA A 21 -9.58 -8.47 -39.63
C ALA A 21 -8.80 -7.41 -40.44
N SER A 22 -8.32 -7.81 -41.61
CA SER A 22 -7.75 -6.91 -42.62
C SER A 22 -8.88 -6.41 -43.52
N THR A 23 -9.15 -5.11 -43.52
CA THR A 23 -10.03 -4.46 -44.48
C THR A 23 -9.24 -3.40 -45.24
N THR A 24 -9.15 -3.56 -46.56
CA THR A 24 -8.51 -2.64 -47.50
C THR A 24 -9.31 -1.33 -47.63
N PRO A 25 -8.65 -0.15 -47.74
CA PRO A 25 -9.35 1.12 -47.93
C PRO A 25 -9.70 1.36 -49.42
N PRO A 26 -10.89 1.86 -49.75
CA PRO A 26 -11.13 2.50 -51.04
C PRO A 26 -10.72 3.97 -51.02
N GLN A 27 -10.04 4.39 -52.08
CA GLN A 27 -9.53 5.76 -52.29
C GLN A 27 -10.64 6.71 -52.77
N ASN A 28 -10.84 7.80 -52.01
CA ASN A 28 -11.27 9.19 -52.31
C ASN A 28 -12.17 9.52 -53.54
N PRO A 29 -13.13 10.47 -53.38
CA PRO A 29 -12.75 11.88 -53.53
C PRO A 29 -13.40 12.89 -52.55
N THR A 30 -12.71 14.02 -52.47
CA THR A 30 -12.95 15.27 -51.74
C THR A 30 -14.39 15.80 -51.70
N THR A 31 -14.90 16.00 -50.48
CA THR A 31 -15.92 17.01 -50.15
C THR A 31 -15.63 17.58 -48.77
N HIS A 32 -15.50 18.91 -48.68
CA HIS A 32 -15.22 19.64 -47.43
C HIS A 32 -16.40 19.52 -46.45
N ALA A 33 -16.22 18.68 -45.42
CA ALA A 33 -17.07 18.69 -44.24
C ALA A 33 -16.20 19.05 -43.03
N HIS A 34 -16.46 20.23 -42.44
CA HIS A 34 -15.89 20.61 -41.16
C HIS A 34 -16.49 19.72 -40.07
N HIS A 35 -15.81 18.61 -39.76
CA HIS A 35 -16.07 17.85 -38.55
C HIS A 35 -15.19 18.40 -37.43
N THR A 36 -15.81 19.12 -36.50
CA THR A 36 -15.25 19.40 -35.18
C THR A 36 -15.16 18.09 -34.40
N HIS A 37 -14.04 17.39 -34.54
CA HIS A 37 -13.68 16.30 -33.65
C HIS A 37 -13.35 16.89 -32.28
N HIS A 38 -14.33 16.91 -31.38
CA HIS A 38 -14.02 17.02 -29.96
C HIS A 38 -13.33 15.71 -29.55
N PRO A 39 -12.09 15.72 -29.05
CA PRO A 39 -11.51 14.51 -28.48
C PRO A 39 -12.38 14.06 -27.31
N PRO A 40 -12.57 12.75 -27.09
CA PRO A 40 -13.24 12.27 -25.90
C PRO A 40 -12.50 12.84 -24.69
N ARG A 41 -13.24 13.54 -23.83
CA ARG A 41 -12.75 14.04 -22.55
C ARG A 41 -12.14 12.86 -21.82
N THR A 42 -10.82 12.82 -21.71
CA THR A 42 -10.12 11.88 -20.84
C THR A 42 -10.65 12.12 -19.43
N THR A 43 -11.40 11.17 -18.89
CA THR A 43 -11.67 11.12 -17.46
C THR A 43 -10.34 10.81 -16.80
N HIS A 44 -9.63 11.84 -16.35
CA HIS A 44 -8.43 11.67 -15.56
C HIS A 44 -8.83 10.91 -14.28
N GLU A 45 -8.30 9.70 -14.09
CA GLU A 45 -8.39 8.98 -12.82
C GLU A 45 -7.88 9.91 -11.69
N PRO A 46 -8.57 10.00 -10.55
CA PRO A 46 -8.03 10.72 -9.40
C PRO A 46 -6.64 10.21 -9.07
N THR A 47 -5.71 11.13 -8.80
CA THR A 47 -4.38 10.73 -8.34
C THR A 47 -4.48 10.29 -6.88
N GLU A 48 -4.44 8.99 -6.64
CA GLU A 48 -4.30 8.46 -5.28
C GLU A 48 -2.85 8.64 -4.82
N LEU A 49 -2.61 9.56 -3.88
CA LEU A 49 -1.26 9.92 -3.38
C LEU A 49 -1.02 9.38 -1.97
N GLU A 50 -1.36 8.12 -1.73
CA GLU A 50 -1.05 7.45 -0.48
C GLU A 50 0.28 6.69 -0.59
N SER A 51 1.18 6.96 0.34
CA SER A 51 2.41 6.19 0.51
C SER A 51 2.70 6.03 1.98
N LEU A 52 3.07 4.81 2.38
CA LEU A 52 3.45 4.48 3.74
C LEU A 52 4.91 4.01 3.74
N SER A 53 5.71 4.58 4.62
CA SER A 53 7.07 4.11 4.90
C SER A 53 7.07 3.47 6.28
N PHE A 54 7.57 2.23 6.37
CA PHE A 54 7.63 1.46 7.60
C PHE A 54 9.07 1.40 8.11
N TYR A 55 9.24 1.43 9.43
CA TYR A 55 10.54 1.31 10.08
C TYR A 55 10.41 0.61 11.42
N TYR A 56 11.12 -0.50 11.60
CA TYR A 56 11.23 -1.17 12.89
C TYR A 56 12.47 -0.70 13.65
N ASP A 57 12.27 -0.11 14.83
CA ASP A 57 13.36 0.25 15.73
C ASP A 57 13.61 -0.86 16.75
N TYR A 58 14.64 -1.67 16.51
CA TYR A 58 15.02 -2.78 17.39
C TYR A 58 15.44 -2.33 18.80
N VAL A 59 15.77 -1.06 19.00
CA VAL A 59 16.18 -0.53 20.32
C VAL A 59 14.97 -0.31 21.23
N THR A 60 13.86 0.19 20.67
CA THR A 60 12.64 0.49 21.44
C THR A 60 11.53 -0.54 21.24
N HIS A 61 11.73 -1.51 20.34
CA HIS A 61 10.73 -2.48 19.90
C HIS A 61 9.45 -1.77 19.44
N MET A 62 9.63 -0.74 18.61
CA MET A 62 8.53 0.00 18.00
C MET A 62 8.55 -0.16 16.49
N MET A 63 7.37 -0.34 15.90
CA MET A 63 7.13 -0.13 14.48
C MET A 63 6.66 1.31 14.29
N ALA A 64 7.34 2.04 13.40
CA ALA A 64 6.99 3.40 13.01
C ALA A 64 6.47 3.41 11.57
N VAL A 65 5.40 4.16 11.32
CA VAL A 65 4.82 4.37 9.99
C VAL A 65 4.73 5.84 9.69
N LYS A 66 5.34 6.26 8.58
CA LYS A 66 5.24 7.62 8.08
C LYS A 66 4.34 7.64 6.85
N SER A 67 3.25 8.40 6.91
CA SER A 67 2.33 8.59 5.78
C SER A 67 2.72 9.78 4.90
N SER A 68 2.18 9.83 3.69
CA SER A 68 2.29 10.98 2.77
C SER A 68 1.66 12.27 3.34
N LEU A 69 0.82 12.15 4.37
CA LEU A 69 0.16 13.27 5.05
C LEU A 69 1.03 13.93 6.14
N HIS A 70 2.33 13.62 6.21
CA HIS A 70 3.24 14.12 7.23
C HIS A 70 2.83 13.74 8.68
N ILE A 71 2.38 12.50 8.85
CA ILE A 71 2.07 11.93 10.16
C ILE A 71 2.95 10.69 10.38
N CYS A 72 3.54 10.58 11.58
CA CYS A 72 4.24 9.39 12.06
C CYS A 72 3.35 8.68 13.08
N TYR A 73 3.06 7.42 12.85
CA TYR A 73 2.36 6.55 13.80
C TYR A 73 3.38 5.62 14.45
N LEU A 74 3.31 5.48 15.78
CA LEU A 74 4.15 4.59 16.55
C LEU A 74 3.30 3.48 17.16
N TYR A 75 3.79 2.26 16.97
CA TYR A 75 3.20 1.03 17.48
C TYR A 75 4.23 0.28 18.31
N LYS A 76 3.88 -0.04 19.55
CA LYS A 76 4.72 -0.86 20.40
C LYS A 76 4.44 -2.33 20.11
N THR A 77 5.43 -3.04 19.57
CA THR A 77 5.28 -4.47 19.28
C THR A 77 5.24 -5.29 20.56
N SER A 78 4.34 -6.29 20.59
CA SER A 78 4.30 -7.34 21.62
C SER A 78 5.54 -8.23 21.56
N ASP A 79 5.77 -9.03 22.60
CA ASP A 79 6.92 -9.95 22.68
C ASP A 79 6.93 -10.97 21.52
N GLN A 80 5.75 -11.42 21.08
CA GLN A 80 5.62 -12.31 19.93
C GLN A 80 5.97 -11.60 18.62
N GLU A 81 5.47 -10.37 18.44
CA GLU A 81 5.76 -9.57 17.24
C GLU A 81 7.24 -9.18 17.15
N GLN A 82 7.93 -8.99 18.27
CA GLN A 82 9.38 -8.78 18.31
C GLN A 82 10.16 -9.98 17.77
N ILE A 83 9.61 -11.19 17.85
CA ILE A 83 10.20 -12.39 17.22
C ILE A 83 9.81 -12.42 15.74
N ASP A 84 8.53 -12.19 15.45
CA ASP A 84 7.95 -12.37 14.12
C ASP A 84 8.45 -11.33 13.10
N VAL A 85 8.84 -10.13 13.55
CA VAL A 85 9.40 -9.06 12.70
C VAL A 85 10.64 -9.48 11.92
N HIS A 86 11.34 -10.52 12.38
CA HIS A 86 12.52 -11.07 11.71
C HIS A 86 12.18 -12.06 10.58
N THR A 87 10.89 -12.25 10.29
CA THR A 87 10.40 -13.03 9.15
C THR A 87 9.62 -12.12 8.21
N SER A 88 9.67 -12.38 6.90
CA SER A 88 8.87 -11.58 5.95
C SER A 88 7.37 -11.69 6.21
N HIS A 89 6.89 -12.87 6.62
CA HIS A 89 5.48 -13.07 6.95
C HIS A 89 5.06 -12.25 8.18
N GLY A 90 5.83 -12.34 9.26
CA GLY A 90 5.56 -11.60 10.50
C GLY A 90 5.70 -10.10 10.33
N LEU A 91 6.71 -9.63 9.61
CA LEU A 91 6.87 -8.22 9.26
C LEU A 91 5.62 -7.70 8.54
N HIS A 92 5.19 -8.37 7.46
CA HIS A 92 3.98 -7.94 6.74
C HIS A 92 2.71 -8.04 7.59
N ALA A 93 2.63 -8.98 8.53
CA ALA A 93 1.50 -9.05 9.46
C ALA A 93 1.45 -7.83 10.39
N ILE A 94 2.60 -7.44 10.95
CA ILE A 94 2.71 -6.25 11.82
C ILE A 94 2.40 -4.97 11.03
N GLU A 95 2.92 -4.85 9.80
CA GLU A 95 2.63 -3.70 8.92
C GLU A 95 1.13 -3.57 8.64
N LYS A 96 0.44 -4.69 8.36
CA LYS A 96 -1.02 -4.71 8.15
C LYS A 96 -1.79 -4.32 9.40
N THR A 97 -1.45 -4.88 10.56
CA THR A 97 -2.06 -4.50 11.84
C THR A 97 -1.98 -2.98 12.02
N LEU A 98 -0.85 -2.38 11.67
CA LEU A 98 -0.65 -0.95 11.84
C LEU A 98 -1.48 -0.10 10.86
N ILE A 99 -1.65 -0.56 9.62
CA ILE A 99 -2.60 0.06 8.66
C ILE A 99 -4.03 -0.04 9.20
N ASP A 100 -4.45 -1.23 9.63
CA ASP A 100 -5.80 -1.47 10.16
C ASP A 100 -6.12 -0.57 11.37
N LEU A 101 -5.12 -0.27 12.20
CA LEU A 101 -5.27 0.63 13.34
C LEU A 101 -5.42 2.10 12.93
N ILE A 102 -4.70 2.53 11.89
CA ILE A 102 -4.81 3.88 11.32
C ILE A 102 -6.20 4.05 10.70
N ASP A 103 -6.64 3.08 9.89
CA ASP A 103 -7.92 3.11 9.18
C ASP A 103 -9.11 2.92 10.12
N GLY A 104 -8.97 2.06 11.12
CA GLY A 104 -9.99 1.76 12.12
C GLY A 104 -10.25 2.88 13.12
N GLY A 105 -9.49 3.98 13.05
CA GLY A 105 -9.61 5.10 13.98
C GLY A 105 -9.25 4.71 15.41
N ALA A 106 -8.22 3.85 15.58
CA ALA A 106 -7.73 3.46 16.89
C ALA A 106 -7.42 4.70 17.76
N SER A 107 -7.43 4.53 19.09
CA SER A 107 -7.10 5.61 20.03
C SER A 107 -5.62 5.98 19.91
N LEU A 108 -5.35 6.89 18.98
CA LEU A 108 -4.05 7.45 18.68
C LEU A 108 -3.89 8.75 19.48
N GLN A 109 -2.90 8.78 20.36
CA GLN A 109 -2.61 9.96 21.15
C GLN A 109 -1.45 10.74 20.55
N PRO A 110 -1.57 12.07 20.40
CA PRO A 110 -0.46 12.90 19.97
C PRO A 110 0.65 12.86 21.01
N LEU A 111 1.88 12.67 20.56
CA LEU A 111 3.07 12.79 21.39
C LEU A 111 3.67 14.18 21.29
N SER A 112 4.13 14.71 22.42
CA SER A 112 4.90 15.95 22.43
C SER A 112 6.26 15.72 21.76
N LYS A 113 6.83 16.77 21.18
CA LYS A 113 8.17 16.72 20.58
C LYS A 113 9.22 16.25 21.59
N ASP A 114 9.11 16.68 22.84
CA ASP A 114 10.04 16.27 23.91
C ASP A 114 9.93 14.77 24.21
N ALA A 115 8.71 14.22 24.25
CA ALA A 115 8.50 12.78 24.43
C ALA A 115 9.17 11.98 23.30
N VAL A 116 8.99 12.41 22.04
CA VAL A 116 9.65 11.78 20.89
C VAL A 116 11.17 11.89 20.99
N ASN A 117 11.70 13.05 21.40
CA ASN A 117 13.14 13.28 21.56
C ASN A 117 13.79 12.41 22.65
N THR A 118 13.00 11.91 23.61
CA THR A 118 13.47 10.99 24.65
C THR A 118 13.43 9.51 24.26
N MET A 119 12.93 9.19 23.06
CA MET A 119 12.95 7.83 22.51
C MET A 119 14.34 7.49 21.94
N SER A 120 14.42 6.62 20.93
CA SER A 120 15.68 6.35 20.25
C SER A 120 16.02 7.42 19.22
N ARG A 121 17.32 7.55 18.92
CA ARG A 121 17.81 8.41 17.84
C ARG A 121 17.19 8.04 16.48
N ASN A 122 16.89 6.76 16.28
CA ASN A 122 16.32 6.25 15.04
C ASN A 122 14.88 6.74 14.86
N ILE A 123 14.06 6.64 15.91
CA ILE A 123 12.67 7.15 15.88
C ILE A 123 12.65 8.67 15.69
N VAL A 124 13.50 9.40 16.42
CA VAL A 124 13.63 10.87 16.26
C VAL A 124 13.98 11.24 14.82
N HIS A 125 14.90 10.49 14.20
CA HIS A 125 15.30 10.75 12.82
C HIS A 125 14.18 10.42 11.83
N PHE A 126 13.57 9.25 11.95
CA PHE A 126 12.52 8.76 11.06
C PHE A 126 11.26 9.65 11.10
N CYS A 127 10.83 10.01 12.32
CA CYS A 127 9.69 10.88 12.57
C CYS A 127 10.07 12.37 12.65
N SER A 128 11.21 12.78 12.08
CA SER A 128 11.65 14.17 12.15
C SER A 128 10.69 15.13 11.43
N HIS A 129 10.45 16.28 12.06
CA HIS A 129 9.65 17.39 11.53
C HIS A 129 8.19 17.07 11.18
N ILE A 130 7.61 16.01 11.76
CA ILE A 130 6.23 15.60 11.51
C ILE A 130 5.47 15.38 12.81
N GLN A 131 4.14 15.34 12.73
CA GLN A 131 3.30 15.04 13.88
C GLN A 131 3.44 13.56 14.22
N VAL A 132 3.55 13.25 15.52
CA VAL A 132 3.72 11.87 15.98
C VAL A 132 2.56 11.47 16.84
N PHE A 133 1.94 10.34 16.51
CA PHE A 133 0.88 9.72 17.27
C PHE A 133 1.33 8.33 17.71
N MET A 134 0.89 7.93 18.89
CA MET A 134 1.16 6.60 19.41
C MET A 134 -0.14 5.92 19.79
N GLN A 135 -0.24 4.64 19.47
CA GLN A 135 -1.33 3.83 19.98
C GLN A 135 -1.13 3.62 21.49
N LEU A 136 -2.18 3.92 22.26
CA LEU A 136 -2.28 3.44 23.63
C LEU A 136 -2.85 2.01 23.61
N ASN A 137 -2.13 1.07 24.23
CA ASN A 137 -2.69 -0.23 24.59
C ASN A 137 -3.66 -0.11 25.77
#